data_AF-A0A2X2II63-F1
#
_entry.id   AF-A0A2X2II63-F1
#
_cell.length_a   1.000
_cell.length_b   1.000
_cell.length_c   1.000
_cell.angle_alpha   90.00
_cell.angle_beta   90.00
_cell.angle_gamma   90.00
#
_symmetry.space_group_name_H-M   'P 1'
#
loop_
_entity.id
_entity.type
_entity.pdbx_description
1 polymer ?
#
loop_
_entity_poly.entity_id
_entity_poly.type
_entity_poly.pdbx_seq_one_letter_code
_entity_poly.pdbx_strand_id
1 'polypeptide(L)'
;MGGRTLLAPRLFQAETSLLTPGIIEMTGVAGVPDEEVFGPLLRVWRCDTFDEAIRMANNTRFGLSCGLVSSEREKFDQLLLEARAGIVNWKKPLTGAASTAPFGGIGASGNHRPSAWYAADYCAWPMASLESDSLTLLAMLNPGLDFSDEVVRNAWEVNFDGLVGLTHNYAGLSFGNEASTRHRFQVSNPRLAAKQGLLKMKNLADAGFPQAVIPPHERPFIPVLRQLGFSGSDEQVLEKVARQAPHWLSSVSSASPMWVANAATIAPSVDTLDGKVHRTVANLNNKFHRSLEAPVTESLLKAIFNDEEKFSVHSALPQVALLGDEGAANHNRLGGHYGEPGMQLFVYGREKGNDTRPSRYPARQTREASEAVARLNQVNPQQVIFAQQNPDVIDQGVFHNDVIAVSNRQVLFCHQQAFARQSQLLANLRARVNGFMAIEVPATQVSVSDAVSTYLFNSQLLSRDDGSMMLVLPQECREHAGVWCYLNELLAADNPISELKVFDLRESMANGGGPACLRLRVVLTEEERRAVNPAVMMNDTLFNALNDWGDRYYRDRLTDADLADPQLLREGREALDVLSQLLNLGSVYPFQREGGGNG
;
A
#
# COMPACT_ATOMS: atom_id res chain seq x y z
N MET A 1 18.16 -2.60 -38.61
CA MET A 1 18.25 -1.14 -38.39
C MET A 1 19.12 -0.77 -37.19
N GLY A 2 19.52 -1.69 -36.29
CA GLY A 2 20.47 -1.38 -35.21
C GLY A 2 19.87 -0.69 -33.98
N GLY A 3 18.59 -0.30 -34.03
CA GLY A 3 17.86 0.24 -32.88
C GLY A 3 17.36 -0.82 -31.90
N ARG A 4 16.96 -0.38 -30.71
CA ARG A 4 16.41 -1.20 -29.64
C ARG A 4 14.91 -1.40 -29.86
N THR A 5 14.48 -2.65 -30.05
CA THR A 5 13.06 -2.99 -30.15
C THR A 5 12.34 -2.70 -28.83
N LEU A 6 11.34 -1.81 -28.86
CA LEU A 6 10.44 -1.55 -27.72
C LEU A 6 9.19 -2.41 -27.80
N LEU A 7 8.67 -2.64 -29.01
CA LEU A 7 7.57 -3.55 -29.29
C LEU A 7 7.89 -4.36 -30.54
N ALA A 8 7.99 -5.68 -30.39
CA ALA A 8 8.24 -6.57 -31.53
C ALA A 8 6.93 -6.83 -32.30
N PRO A 9 6.89 -6.58 -33.63
CA PRO A 9 5.74 -6.92 -34.45
C PRO A 9 5.59 -8.45 -34.52
N ARG A 10 4.36 -8.95 -34.55
CA ARG A 10 4.02 -10.37 -34.60
C ARG A 10 2.97 -10.61 -35.67
N LEU A 11 2.95 -11.80 -36.25
CA LEU A 11 1.80 -12.27 -37.02
C LEU A 11 0.60 -12.34 -36.10
N PHE A 12 -0.43 -11.54 -36.39
CA PHE A 12 -1.63 -11.47 -35.55
C PHE A 12 -2.41 -12.78 -35.62
N GLN A 13 -2.44 -13.42 -36.79
CA GLN A 13 -3.06 -14.71 -37.01
C GLN A 13 -2.22 -15.53 -37.97
N ALA A 14 -2.00 -16.81 -37.63
CA ALA A 14 -1.28 -17.75 -38.49
C ALA A 14 -1.95 -17.84 -39.87
N GLU A 15 -1.14 -17.99 -40.92
CA GLU A 15 -1.59 -18.07 -42.33
C GLU A 15 -2.30 -16.81 -42.87
N THR A 16 -2.17 -15.66 -42.20
CA THR A 16 -2.64 -14.35 -42.71
C THR A 16 -1.47 -13.41 -43.01
N SER A 17 -1.74 -12.30 -43.70
CA SER A 17 -0.80 -11.20 -43.89
C SER A 17 -0.92 -10.09 -42.82
N LEU A 18 -1.65 -10.35 -41.73
CA LEU A 18 -1.90 -9.37 -40.66
C LEU A 18 -0.75 -9.34 -39.65
N LEU A 19 -0.18 -8.15 -39.42
CA LEU A 19 0.90 -7.90 -38.46
C LEU A 19 0.44 -6.94 -37.37
N THR A 20 0.83 -7.21 -36.12
CA THR A 20 0.71 -6.24 -35.03
C THR A 20 1.70 -5.09 -35.20
N PRO A 21 1.47 -3.93 -34.58
CA PRO A 21 2.44 -2.85 -34.61
C PRO A 21 3.80 -3.22 -34.02
N GLY A 22 4.85 -2.59 -34.54
CA GLY A 22 6.21 -2.64 -34.01
C GLY A 22 6.69 -1.24 -33.65
N ILE A 23 7.47 -1.13 -32.56
CA ILE A 23 8.08 0.12 -32.12
C ILE A 23 9.56 -0.12 -31.90
N ILE A 24 10.41 0.71 -32.51
CA ILE A 24 11.87 0.61 -32.40
C ILE A 24 12.42 1.97 -31.99
N GLU A 25 13.24 1.96 -30.95
CA GLU A 25 14.02 3.09 -30.48
C GLU A 25 15.33 3.17 -31.26
N MET A 26 15.63 4.34 -31.81
CA MET A 26 16.69 4.55 -32.79
C MET A 26 17.72 5.60 -32.33
N THR A 27 17.72 5.97 -31.04
CA THR A 27 18.62 7.01 -30.52
C THR A 27 20.07 6.51 -30.58
N GLY A 28 20.97 7.34 -31.11
CA GLY A 28 22.38 6.99 -31.30
C GLY A 28 22.67 6.06 -32.48
N VAL A 29 21.65 5.65 -33.25
CA VAL A 29 21.85 4.82 -34.45
C VAL A 29 22.23 5.71 -35.63
N ALA A 30 23.40 5.46 -36.23
CA ALA A 30 23.88 6.16 -37.41
C ALA A 30 23.55 5.40 -38.72
N GLY A 31 23.49 6.12 -39.85
CA GLY A 31 23.34 5.53 -41.18
C GLY A 31 21.97 4.91 -41.46
N VAL A 32 20.92 5.36 -40.78
CA VAL A 32 19.55 4.90 -41.02
C VAL A 32 19.11 5.34 -42.42
N PRO A 33 18.65 4.43 -43.30
CA PRO A 33 18.10 4.83 -44.59
C PRO A 33 16.88 5.73 -44.43
N ASP A 34 16.86 6.83 -45.18
CA ASP A 34 15.72 7.76 -45.26
C ASP A 34 14.67 7.20 -46.22
N GLU A 35 14.03 6.09 -45.83
CA GLU A 35 12.97 5.39 -46.57
C GLU A 35 11.65 5.45 -45.79
N GLU A 36 10.53 5.60 -46.51
CA GLU A 36 9.18 5.47 -45.96
C GLU A 36 8.81 3.98 -45.81
N VAL A 37 8.36 3.60 -44.61
CA VAL A 37 7.87 2.24 -44.34
C VAL A 37 6.35 2.27 -44.31
N PHE A 38 5.73 1.66 -45.31
CA PHE A 38 4.28 1.49 -45.38
C PHE A 38 3.87 0.22 -44.62
N GLY A 39 3.78 0.34 -43.29
CA GLY A 39 3.40 -0.74 -42.39
C GLY A 39 3.25 -0.22 -40.96
N PRO A 40 2.77 -1.04 -40.01
CA PRO A 40 2.51 -0.60 -38.64
C PRO A 40 3.82 -0.53 -37.84
N LEU A 41 4.82 0.22 -38.32
CA LEU A 41 6.14 0.36 -37.71
C LEU A 41 6.41 1.80 -37.31
N LEU A 42 6.60 2.04 -36.02
CA LEU A 42 7.00 3.32 -35.46
C LEU A 42 8.50 3.30 -35.12
N ARG A 43 9.21 4.36 -35.52
CA ARG A 43 10.59 4.61 -35.10
C ARG A 43 10.59 5.81 -34.15
N VAL A 44 11.27 5.67 -33.01
CA VAL A 44 11.32 6.69 -31.94
C VAL A 44 12.76 7.16 -31.77
N TRP A 45 12.95 8.47 -31.79
CA TRP A 45 14.21 9.13 -31.42
C TRP A 45 13.97 10.04 -30.23
N ARG A 46 14.96 10.09 -29.32
CA ARG A 46 15.02 11.06 -28.23
C ARG A 46 16.00 12.17 -28.58
N CYS A 47 15.65 13.39 -28.20
CA CYS A 47 16.47 14.60 -28.36
C CYS A 47 16.30 15.48 -27.13
N ASP A 48 17.27 16.33 -26.86
CA ASP A 48 17.30 17.12 -25.61
C ASP A 48 16.63 18.48 -25.76
N THR A 49 16.55 19.00 -26.99
CA THR A 49 15.97 20.32 -27.27
C THR A 49 14.93 20.29 -28.38
N PHE A 50 14.00 21.26 -28.35
CA PHE A 50 12.93 21.35 -29.34
C PHE A 50 13.46 21.74 -30.73
N ASP A 51 14.45 22.63 -30.79
CA ASP A 51 15.13 23.00 -32.05
C ASP A 51 15.83 21.79 -32.69
N GLU A 52 16.40 20.90 -31.88
CA GLU A 52 16.92 19.62 -32.37
C GLU A 52 15.81 18.72 -32.92
N ALA A 53 14.67 18.64 -32.23
CA ALA A 53 13.51 17.89 -32.71
C ALA A 53 13.03 18.38 -34.08
N ILE A 54 12.93 19.70 -34.29
CA ILE A 54 12.54 20.30 -35.58
C ILE A 54 13.58 19.97 -36.66
N ARG A 55 14.88 20.14 -36.37
CA ARG A 55 15.95 19.77 -37.32
C ARG A 55 15.88 18.30 -37.71
N MET A 56 15.62 17.40 -36.75
CA MET A 56 15.48 15.98 -37.01
C MET A 56 14.23 15.67 -37.83
N ALA A 57 13.08 16.28 -37.51
CA ALA A 57 11.83 16.10 -38.24
C ALA A 57 11.95 16.59 -39.70
N ASN A 58 12.72 17.65 -39.95
CA ASN A 58 13.00 18.20 -41.27
C ASN A 58 14.08 17.44 -42.04
N ASN A 59 14.84 16.55 -41.39
CA ASN A 59 15.91 15.76 -42.01
C ASN A 59 15.35 14.51 -42.70
N THR A 60 14.45 14.73 -43.64
CA THR A 60 13.92 13.69 -44.52
C THR A 60 13.71 14.28 -45.91
N ARG A 61 13.89 13.47 -46.95
CA ARG A 61 13.53 13.84 -48.34
C ARG A 61 12.02 13.81 -48.60
N PHE A 62 11.26 13.29 -47.63
CA PHE A 62 9.80 13.27 -47.60
C PHE A 62 9.28 14.53 -46.90
N GLY A 63 7.98 14.56 -46.58
CA GLY A 63 7.41 15.71 -45.86
C GLY A 63 5.90 15.80 -45.95
N LEU A 64 5.20 14.67 -45.83
CA LEU A 64 3.73 14.61 -45.97
C LEU A 64 3.01 15.34 -44.83
N SER A 65 3.31 14.93 -43.60
CA SER A 65 2.61 15.37 -42.39
C SER A 65 3.54 15.36 -41.19
N CYS A 66 3.37 16.33 -40.30
CA CYS A 66 4.04 16.46 -39.02
C CYS A 66 3.01 16.93 -37.97
N GLY A 67 3.33 16.80 -36.69
CA GLY A 67 2.50 17.40 -35.66
C GLY A 67 3.12 17.36 -34.30
N LEU A 68 2.54 18.16 -33.41
CA LEU A 68 2.99 18.35 -32.04
C LEU A 68 1.92 17.93 -31.05
N VAL A 69 2.31 17.08 -30.12
CA VAL A 69 1.56 16.80 -28.90
C VAL A 69 2.26 17.52 -27.75
N SER A 70 1.79 18.73 -27.43
CA SER A 70 2.30 19.55 -26.32
C SER A 70 1.22 20.50 -25.85
N SER A 71 1.16 20.81 -24.55
CA SER A 71 0.27 21.84 -24.00
C SER A 71 0.74 23.27 -24.34
N GLU A 72 2.01 23.46 -24.67
CA GLU A 72 2.63 24.76 -24.97
C GLU A 72 2.35 25.18 -26.41
N ARG A 73 1.62 26.30 -26.58
CA ARG A 73 1.21 26.84 -27.89
C ARG A 73 2.40 27.40 -28.66
N GLU A 74 3.33 28.03 -27.95
CA GLU A 74 4.51 28.69 -28.51
C GLU A 74 5.38 27.71 -29.30
N LYS A 75 5.52 26.47 -28.81
CA LYS A 75 6.21 25.39 -29.52
C LYS A 75 5.48 24.97 -30.79
N PHE A 76 4.14 25.00 -30.78
CA PHE A 76 3.38 24.71 -31.99
C PHE A 76 3.54 25.82 -33.03
N ASP A 77 3.47 27.08 -32.62
CA ASP A 77 3.65 28.21 -33.53
C ASP A 77 5.05 28.20 -34.16
N GLN A 78 6.08 27.83 -33.39
CA GLN A 78 7.43 27.61 -33.93
C GLN A 78 7.45 26.45 -34.93
N LEU A 79 6.87 25.29 -34.59
CA LEU A 79 6.79 24.15 -35.50
C LEU A 79 6.03 24.49 -36.78
N LEU A 80 4.94 25.25 -36.69
CA LEU A 80 4.12 25.65 -37.82
C LEU A 80 4.92 26.48 -38.85
N LEU A 81 5.85 27.31 -38.38
CA LEU A 81 6.71 28.14 -39.21
C LEU A 81 7.91 27.38 -39.77
N GLU A 82 8.50 26.48 -38.99
CA GLU A 82 9.78 25.84 -39.32
C GLU A 82 9.65 24.43 -39.91
N ALA A 83 8.50 23.77 -39.74
CA ALA A 83 8.30 22.42 -40.25
C ALA A 83 8.22 22.38 -41.78
N ARG A 84 9.01 21.48 -42.36
CA ARG A 84 9.03 21.16 -43.78
C ARG A 84 8.02 20.06 -44.08
N ALA A 85 6.74 20.33 -43.83
CA ALA A 85 5.63 19.41 -44.10
C ALA A 85 4.41 20.12 -44.72
N GLY A 86 3.59 19.38 -45.47
CA GLY A 86 2.35 19.91 -46.06
C GLY A 86 1.16 19.94 -45.10
N ILE A 87 1.18 19.10 -44.07
CA ILE A 87 0.20 19.08 -42.98
C ILE A 87 0.95 19.22 -41.66
N VAL A 88 0.53 20.16 -40.82
CA VAL A 88 1.14 20.38 -39.49
C VAL A 88 0.03 20.49 -38.45
N ASN A 89 -0.14 19.46 -37.62
CA ASN A 89 -1.26 19.38 -36.68
C ASN A 89 -0.85 19.65 -35.22
N TRP A 90 -1.73 20.28 -34.45
CA TRP A 90 -1.58 20.45 -33.00
C TRP A 90 -2.59 19.59 -32.25
N LYS A 91 -2.08 18.66 -31.42
CA LYS A 91 -2.91 17.76 -30.57
C LYS A 91 -3.98 16.97 -31.35
N LYS A 92 -3.80 16.80 -32.66
CA LYS A 92 -4.68 16.01 -33.55
C LYS A 92 -3.87 14.92 -34.26
N PRO A 93 -4.51 13.78 -34.61
CA PRO A 93 -3.85 12.72 -35.36
C PRO A 93 -3.24 13.21 -36.68
N LEU A 94 -2.17 12.55 -37.13
CA LEU A 94 -1.53 12.84 -38.43
C LEU A 94 -2.24 12.14 -39.60
N THR A 95 -3.18 11.24 -39.29
CA THR A 95 -3.99 10.48 -40.25
C THR A 95 -5.37 11.14 -40.43
N GLY A 96 -6.00 10.90 -41.59
CA GLY A 96 -7.36 11.41 -41.87
C GLY A 96 -7.39 12.87 -42.30
N ALA A 97 -6.66 13.21 -43.37
CA ALA A 97 -6.68 14.57 -43.90
C ALA A 97 -8.08 15.01 -44.34
N ALA A 98 -8.41 16.27 -44.08
CA ALA A 98 -9.69 16.85 -44.48
C ALA A 98 -9.77 16.93 -46.01
N SER A 99 -10.81 16.33 -46.59
CA SER A 99 -11.06 16.39 -48.05
C SER A 99 -11.30 17.81 -48.58
N THR A 100 -11.55 18.76 -47.68
CA THR A 100 -11.76 20.18 -47.98
C THR A 100 -10.49 21.02 -47.89
N ALA A 101 -9.37 20.45 -47.45
CA ALA A 101 -8.09 21.15 -47.30
C ALA A 101 -7.03 20.63 -48.29
N PRO A 102 -6.00 21.42 -48.60
CA PRO A 102 -4.87 20.97 -49.41
C PRO A 102 -4.22 19.71 -48.82
N PHE A 103 -3.92 18.73 -49.68
CA PHE A 103 -3.31 17.46 -49.29
C PHE A 103 -2.04 17.20 -50.11
N GLY A 104 -0.97 16.79 -49.42
CA GLY A 104 0.33 16.51 -50.02
C GLY A 104 1.45 17.30 -49.35
N GLY A 105 2.62 16.68 -49.25
CA GLY A 105 3.81 17.24 -48.63
C GLY A 105 4.64 18.16 -49.51
N ILE A 106 5.87 18.44 -49.06
CA ILE A 106 6.82 19.38 -49.69
C ILE A 106 8.11 18.73 -50.19
N GLY A 107 8.20 17.41 -50.01
CA GLY A 107 9.26 16.56 -50.53
C GLY A 107 8.71 15.55 -51.54
N ALA A 108 9.30 14.36 -51.56
CA ALA A 108 8.86 13.27 -52.44
C ALA A 108 7.41 12.82 -52.19
N SER A 109 6.86 13.07 -51.00
CA SER A 109 5.44 12.81 -50.64
C SER A 109 4.49 13.95 -51.04
N GLY A 110 4.95 14.85 -51.91
CA GLY A 110 4.36 16.16 -52.21
C GLY A 110 4.03 16.43 -53.66
N ASN A 111 3.26 17.48 -53.92
CA ASN A 111 2.71 17.80 -55.25
C ASN A 111 3.38 19.00 -55.94
N HIS A 112 4.69 19.22 -55.73
CA HIS A 112 5.50 20.32 -56.30
C HIS A 112 5.64 20.34 -57.84
N ARG A 113 4.64 19.90 -58.62
CA ARG A 113 4.63 19.96 -60.08
C ARG A 113 3.59 20.97 -60.59
N PRO A 114 3.87 22.28 -60.52
CA PRO A 114 3.05 23.25 -61.23
C PRO A 114 3.19 23.01 -62.75
N SER A 115 2.09 23.09 -63.49
CA SER A 115 2.03 22.74 -64.92
C SER A 115 2.51 23.83 -65.89
N ALA A 116 2.89 25.02 -65.40
CA ALA A 116 3.28 26.17 -66.22
C ALA A 116 4.41 27.03 -65.59
N TRP A 117 5.24 27.68 -66.42
CA TRP A 117 6.49 28.36 -66.04
C TRP A 117 6.33 29.51 -65.01
N TYR A 118 5.25 30.29 -65.09
CA TYR A 118 4.97 31.39 -64.14
C TYR A 118 4.18 30.94 -62.90
N ALA A 119 3.75 29.68 -62.83
CA ALA A 119 2.96 29.21 -61.69
C ALA A 119 3.74 29.14 -60.37
N ALA A 120 5.07 29.08 -60.42
CA ALA A 120 5.89 29.20 -59.23
C ALA A 120 5.73 30.56 -58.50
N ASP A 121 5.36 31.64 -59.22
CA ASP A 121 5.27 32.99 -58.66
C ASP A 121 3.94 33.26 -57.92
N TYR A 122 2.93 32.42 -58.11
CA TYR A 122 1.64 32.50 -57.41
C TYR A 122 1.21 31.19 -56.72
N CYS A 123 2.03 30.14 -56.78
CA CYS A 123 1.88 28.95 -55.95
C CYS A 123 2.32 29.26 -54.52
N ALA A 124 1.38 29.68 -53.68
CA ALA A 124 1.55 29.63 -52.24
C ALA A 124 1.81 28.18 -51.80
N TRP A 125 2.69 27.96 -50.82
CA TRP A 125 2.80 26.69 -50.10
C TRP A 125 1.49 26.47 -49.33
N PRO A 126 0.60 25.58 -49.78
CA PRO A 126 -0.65 25.39 -49.07
C PRO A 126 -0.40 24.40 -47.93
N MET A 127 -0.29 24.91 -46.70
CA MET A 127 -0.21 24.08 -45.49
C MET A 127 -1.61 23.95 -44.87
N ALA A 128 -2.00 22.73 -44.52
CA ALA A 128 -3.20 22.48 -43.74
C ALA A 128 -2.84 22.19 -42.28
N SER A 129 -3.66 22.68 -41.35
CA SER A 129 -3.53 22.39 -39.93
C SER A 129 -4.87 22.03 -39.30
N LEU A 130 -4.85 21.02 -38.45
CA LEU A 130 -5.92 20.72 -37.51
C LEU A 130 -5.39 20.96 -36.09
N GLU A 131 -6.13 21.77 -35.33
CA GLU A 131 -5.76 22.20 -33.98
C GLU A 131 -6.81 21.77 -32.95
N SER A 132 -6.38 21.62 -31.70
CA SER A 132 -7.25 21.33 -30.56
C SER A 132 -6.68 22.05 -29.33
N ASP A 133 -7.48 22.77 -28.56
CA ASP A 133 -6.95 23.43 -27.35
C ASP A 133 -6.72 22.44 -26.20
N SER A 134 -7.44 21.32 -26.19
CA SER A 134 -7.36 20.28 -25.16
C SER A 134 -6.84 18.94 -25.71
N LEU A 135 -6.13 18.21 -24.85
CA LEU A 135 -5.78 16.80 -25.03
C LEU A 135 -6.79 15.97 -24.24
N THR A 136 -7.61 15.19 -24.95
CA THR A 136 -8.55 14.27 -24.32
C THR A 136 -8.15 12.84 -24.69
N LEU A 137 -8.00 11.98 -23.68
CA LEU A 137 -7.89 10.56 -23.93
C LEU A 137 -9.20 10.07 -24.59
N LEU A 138 -9.09 9.17 -25.56
CA LEU A 138 -10.27 8.59 -26.20
C LEU A 138 -11.02 7.73 -25.17
N ALA A 139 -12.34 7.86 -25.10
CA ALA A 139 -13.19 7.05 -24.23
C ALA A 139 -13.12 5.54 -24.56
N MET A 140 -12.75 5.21 -25.80
CA MET A 140 -12.40 3.86 -26.24
C MET A 140 -11.11 3.92 -27.06
N LEU A 141 -10.13 3.11 -26.70
CA LEU A 141 -8.94 2.92 -27.52
C LEU A 141 -9.30 2.21 -28.83
N ASN A 142 -8.54 2.47 -29.88
CA ASN A 142 -8.74 1.75 -31.14
C ASN A 142 -8.50 0.23 -30.92
N PRO A 143 -9.30 -0.65 -31.55
CA PRO A 143 -9.10 -2.10 -31.43
C PRO A 143 -7.65 -2.52 -31.68
N GLY A 144 -7.07 -3.30 -30.76
CA GLY A 144 -5.68 -3.75 -30.82
C GLY A 144 -4.66 -2.84 -30.11
N LEU A 145 -5.07 -1.68 -29.60
CA LEU A 145 -4.32 -0.90 -28.61
C LEU A 145 -4.87 -1.22 -27.22
N ASP A 146 -4.20 -2.15 -26.54
CA ASP A 146 -4.52 -2.54 -25.18
C ASP A 146 -3.37 -2.14 -24.26
N PHE A 147 -3.56 -1.06 -23.50
CA PHE A 147 -2.62 -0.62 -22.46
C PHE A 147 -3.06 -1.09 -21.06
N SER A 148 -4.06 -1.97 -20.97
CA SER A 148 -4.54 -2.49 -19.67
C SER A 148 -3.39 -3.14 -18.90
N ASP A 149 -2.46 -3.82 -19.56
CA ASP A 149 -1.27 -4.42 -18.93
C ASP A 149 -0.30 -3.40 -18.29
N GLU A 150 -0.20 -2.16 -18.78
CA GLU A 150 0.65 -1.12 -18.17
C GLU A 150 -0.08 -0.34 -17.07
N VAL A 151 -1.38 -0.09 -17.23
CA VAL A 151 -2.19 0.62 -16.23
C VAL A 151 -2.51 -0.27 -15.02
N VAL A 152 -2.74 -1.57 -15.22
CA VAL A 152 -3.03 -2.55 -14.16
C VAL A 152 -1.79 -2.87 -13.30
N ARG A 153 -0.57 -2.68 -13.83
CA ARG A 153 0.70 -2.80 -13.08
C ARG A 153 1.00 -1.62 -12.15
N ASN A 154 0.29 -0.50 -12.25
CA ASN A 154 0.63 0.74 -11.55
C ASN A 154 0.13 0.83 -10.10
N ALA A 155 -0.51 -0.21 -9.57
CA ALA A 155 -0.85 -0.28 -8.14
C ALA A 155 0.18 -1.08 -7.34
N TRP A 156 0.64 -0.49 -6.25
CA TRP A 156 1.64 -1.05 -5.35
C TRP A 156 1.04 -1.25 -3.97
N GLU A 157 1.46 -2.31 -3.28
CA GLU A 157 1.19 -2.46 -1.85
C GLU A 157 2.11 -1.52 -1.08
N VAL A 158 1.53 -0.52 -0.43
CA VAL A 158 2.24 0.40 0.48
C VAL A 158 2.07 -0.10 1.91
N ASN A 159 3.19 -0.25 2.62
CA ASN A 159 3.20 -0.61 4.03
C ASN A 159 3.09 0.67 4.88
N PHE A 160 2.04 0.81 5.67
CA PHE A 160 1.91 1.87 6.65
C PHE A 160 2.22 1.29 8.02
N ASP A 161 3.33 1.67 8.62
CA ASP A 161 3.77 1.12 9.89
C ASP A 161 3.45 2.03 11.08
N GLY A 162 3.13 1.44 12.23
CA GLY A 162 2.90 2.19 13.45
C GLY A 162 4.21 2.66 14.08
N LEU A 163 4.35 3.97 14.26
CA LEU A 163 5.41 4.53 15.11
C LEU A 163 5.08 4.24 16.57
N VAL A 164 5.97 3.51 17.26
CA VAL A 164 5.81 3.13 18.66
C VAL A 164 5.68 4.39 19.53
N GLY A 165 4.70 4.43 20.43
CA GLY A 165 4.46 5.57 21.31
C GLY A 165 5.36 5.64 22.54
N LEU A 166 5.50 6.83 23.12
CA LEU A 166 6.39 7.16 24.23
C LEU A 166 6.13 6.37 25.52
N THR A 167 4.89 5.92 25.69
CA THR A 167 4.42 5.18 26.86
C THR A 167 4.48 3.66 26.68
N HIS A 168 5.23 3.16 25.68
CA HIS A 168 5.43 1.72 25.49
C HIS A 168 5.88 1.06 26.79
N ASN A 169 5.13 0.05 27.24
CA ASN A 169 5.36 -0.65 28.51
C ASN A 169 4.80 -2.09 28.47
N TYR A 170 5.20 -2.92 29.43
CA TYR A 170 4.80 -4.33 29.53
C TYR A 170 3.77 -4.57 30.65
N ALA A 171 2.50 -4.36 30.33
CA ALA A 171 1.42 -4.41 31.30
C ALA A 171 0.66 -5.75 31.40
N GLY A 172 0.84 -6.66 30.43
CA GLY A 172 0.13 -7.94 30.39
C GLY A 172 -1.39 -7.83 30.25
N LEU A 173 -1.88 -6.87 29.46
CA LEU A 173 -3.31 -6.55 29.35
C LEU A 173 -4.10 -7.47 28.40
N SER A 174 -3.41 -8.34 27.66
CA SER A 174 -4.00 -9.13 26.57
C SER A 174 -4.04 -10.62 26.88
N PHE A 175 -5.03 -11.07 27.68
CA PHE A 175 -5.26 -12.51 27.88
C PHE A 175 -5.49 -13.22 26.53
N GLY A 176 -4.77 -14.33 26.30
CA GLY A 176 -4.67 -15.04 25.01
C GLY A 176 -3.49 -14.61 24.13
N ASN A 177 -2.79 -13.52 24.47
CA ASN A 177 -1.46 -13.21 23.94
C ASN A 177 -0.43 -13.62 25.02
N GLU A 178 0.25 -14.73 24.77
CA GLU A 178 1.21 -15.29 25.73
C GLU A 178 2.44 -14.41 25.94
N ALA A 179 2.90 -13.70 24.92
CA ALA A 179 4.05 -12.80 25.03
C ALA A 179 3.74 -11.64 25.99
N SER A 180 2.60 -10.96 25.78
CA SER A 180 2.13 -9.90 26.68
C SER A 180 2.01 -10.38 28.14
N THR A 181 1.52 -11.61 28.34
CA THR A 181 1.36 -12.20 29.68
C THR A 181 2.72 -12.53 30.33
N ARG A 182 3.67 -13.08 29.56
CA ARG A 182 5.00 -13.50 30.05
C ARG A 182 5.92 -12.34 30.43
N HIS A 183 5.87 -11.24 29.68
CA HIS A 183 6.77 -10.09 29.92
C HIS A 183 6.18 -9.03 30.84
N ARG A 184 5.02 -9.30 31.46
CA ARG A 184 4.36 -8.39 32.38
C ARG A 184 5.31 -7.89 33.47
N PHE A 185 5.28 -6.58 33.72
CA PHE A 185 6.12 -5.85 34.70
C PHE A 185 7.62 -5.81 34.41
N GLN A 186 8.06 -6.27 33.24
CA GLN A 186 9.42 -6.00 32.80
C GLN A 186 9.60 -4.51 32.50
N VAL A 187 10.85 -4.08 32.58
CA VAL A 187 11.25 -2.73 32.19
C VAL A 187 11.28 -2.67 30.66
N SER A 188 10.63 -1.66 30.09
CA SER A 188 10.62 -1.40 28.65
C SER A 188 11.57 -0.27 28.27
N ASN A 189 11.93 -0.19 26.99
CA ASN A 189 12.73 0.88 26.42
C ASN A 189 11.96 1.52 25.23
N PRO A 190 11.09 2.51 25.49
CA PRO A 190 10.32 3.17 24.44
C PRO A 190 11.18 3.70 23.29
N ARG A 191 12.33 4.32 23.59
CA ARG A 191 13.22 4.87 22.56
C ARG A 191 13.76 3.78 21.64
N LEU A 192 14.21 2.66 22.21
CA LEU A 192 14.68 1.52 21.44
C LEU A 192 13.55 0.91 20.60
N ALA A 193 12.35 0.79 21.17
CA ALA A 193 11.19 0.25 20.46
C ALA A 193 10.84 1.09 19.22
N ALA A 194 10.84 2.42 19.35
CA ALA A 194 10.65 3.33 18.22
C ALA A 194 11.78 3.20 17.17
N LYS A 195 13.04 3.15 17.60
CA LYS A 195 14.19 3.00 16.69
C LYS A 195 14.20 1.65 15.96
N GLN A 196 13.83 0.56 16.61
CA GLN A 196 13.69 -0.76 16.00
C GLN A 196 12.63 -0.73 14.88
N GLY A 197 11.46 -0.15 15.15
CA GLY A 197 10.40 0.02 14.16
C GLY A 197 10.84 0.90 12.98
N LEU A 198 11.43 2.07 13.26
CA LEU A 198 11.92 2.99 12.22
C LEU A 198 13.01 2.36 11.35
N LEU A 199 13.91 1.58 11.93
CA LEU A 199 14.96 0.90 11.18
C LEU A 199 14.36 -0.12 10.21
N LYS A 200 13.34 -0.88 10.62
CA LYS A 200 12.61 -1.79 9.73
C LYS A 200 11.98 -1.03 8.58
N MET A 201 11.21 0.03 8.88
CA MET A 201 10.57 0.88 7.87
C MET A 201 11.60 1.38 6.84
N LYS A 202 12.70 1.98 7.31
CA LYS A 202 13.72 2.56 6.43
C LYS A 202 14.43 1.53 5.57
N ASN A 203 14.78 0.36 6.14
CA ASN A 203 15.42 -0.71 5.36
C ASN A 203 14.51 -1.24 4.24
N LEU A 204 13.20 -1.35 4.49
CA LEU A 204 12.26 -1.78 3.46
C LEU A 204 12.06 -0.68 2.40
N ALA A 205 11.96 0.59 2.82
CA ALA A 205 11.92 1.72 1.90
C ALA A 205 13.15 1.77 0.98
N ASP A 206 14.36 1.60 1.55
CA ASP A 206 15.63 1.60 0.82
C ASP A 206 15.77 0.40 -0.13
N ALA A 207 15.12 -0.71 0.21
CA ALA A 207 15.02 -1.88 -0.65
C ALA A 207 13.94 -1.75 -1.75
N GLY A 208 13.29 -0.59 -1.87
CA GLY A 208 12.32 -0.28 -2.93
C GLY A 208 10.87 -0.64 -2.59
N PHE A 209 10.58 -1.11 -1.37
CA PHE A 209 9.21 -1.39 -0.95
C PHE A 209 8.53 -0.10 -0.46
N PRO A 210 7.38 0.32 -1.03
CA PRO A 210 6.72 1.54 -0.60
C PRO A 210 6.33 1.49 0.88
N GLN A 211 6.75 2.52 1.61
CA GLN A 211 6.66 2.56 3.07
C GLN A 211 6.15 3.94 3.53
N ALA A 212 5.32 3.92 4.56
CA ALA A 212 4.77 5.10 5.22
C ALA A 212 4.64 4.85 6.73
N VAL A 213 4.28 5.90 7.48
CA VAL A 213 4.15 5.86 8.95
C VAL A 213 2.74 6.29 9.39
N ILE A 214 2.24 5.65 10.46
CA ILE A 214 1.07 6.08 11.23
C ILE A 214 1.56 6.47 12.63
N PRO A 215 1.26 7.68 13.13
CA PRO A 215 1.80 8.14 14.41
C PRO A 215 1.15 7.45 15.62
N PRO A 216 1.78 7.50 16.80
CA PRO A 216 1.17 7.02 18.04
C PRO A 216 -0.03 7.88 18.48
N HIS A 217 -0.75 7.40 19.50
CA HIS A 217 -1.92 8.09 20.06
C HIS A 217 -1.56 8.88 21.33
N GLU A 218 -2.49 9.75 21.77
CA GLU A 218 -2.45 10.40 23.08
C GLU A 218 -2.42 9.38 24.23
N ARG A 219 -1.33 9.36 25.00
CA ARG A 219 -1.13 8.50 26.17
C ARG A 219 -0.32 9.25 27.25
N PRO A 220 -0.66 9.12 28.55
CA PRO A 220 -1.88 8.53 29.11
C PRO A 220 -3.16 9.20 28.62
N PHE A 221 -4.20 8.41 28.32
CA PHE A 221 -5.45 8.94 27.75
C PHE A 221 -6.43 9.40 28.85
N ILE A 222 -6.23 10.62 29.35
CA ILE A 222 -7.00 11.19 30.48
C ILE A 222 -8.53 11.21 30.25
N PRO A 223 -9.07 11.50 29.05
CA PRO A 223 -10.53 11.57 28.85
C PRO A 223 -11.29 10.31 29.29
N VAL A 224 -10.72 9.11 29.11
CA VAL A 224 -11.39 7.89 29.56
C VAL A 224 -11.33 7.72 31.08
N LEU A 225 -10.27 8.20 31.75
CA LEU A 225 -10.23 8.23 33.21
C LEU A 225 -11.34 9.13 33.76
N ARG A 226 -11.65 10.23 33.06
CA ARG A 226 -12.80 11.08 33.39
C ARG A 226 -14.13 10.34 33.21
N GLN A 227 -14.28 9.57 32.13
CA GLN A 227 -15.45 8.71 31.93
C GLN A 227 -15.61 7.63 33.01
N LEU A 228 -14.49 7.16 33.60
CA LEU A 228 -14.48 6.25 34.74
C LEU A 228 -14.75 6.94 36.09
N GLY A 229 -15.03 8.24 36.10
CA GLY A 229 -15.46 8.99 37.29
C GLY A 229 -14.36 9.82 37.98
N PHE A 230 -13.13 9.86 37.45
CA PHE A 230 -12.06 10.69 38.01
C PHE A 230 -12.13 12.14 37.50
N SER A 231 -12.23 13.12 38.38
CA SER A 231 -12.37 14.55 38.03
C SER A 231 -11.19 15.42 38.50
N GLY A 232 -11.09 16.65 37.99
CA GLY A 232 -10.02 17.63 38.29
C GLY A 232 -9.24 18.04 37.04
N SER A 233 -8.11 18.73 37.19
CA SER A 233 -7.16 18.92 36.08
C SER A 233 -6.56 17.58 35.63
N ASP A 234 -5.92 17.54 34.46
CA ASP A 234 -5.32 16.29 33.94
C ASP A 234 -4.34 15.67 34.93
N GLU A 235 -3.50 16.48 35.57
CA GLU A 235 -2.54 16.03 36.59
C GLU A 235 -3.23 15.54 37.87
N GLN A 236 -4.33 16.19 38.28
CA GLN A 236 -5.12 15.73 39.44
C GLN A 236 -5.82 14.39 39.15
N VAL A 237 -6.33 14.20 37.93
CA VAL A 237 -6.91 12.93 37.51
C VAL A 237 -5.83 11.84 37.52
N LEU A 238 -4.65 12.13 36.97
CA LEU A 238 -3.51 11.22 36.95
C LEU A 238 -3.11 10.79 38.38
N GLU A 239 -2.95 11.75 39.29
CA GLU A 239 -2.60 11.50 40.69
C GLU A 239 -3.68 10.67 41.42
N LYS A 240 -4.96 11.01 41.24
CA LYS A 240 -6.08 10.28 41.86
C LYS A 240 -6.09 8.82 41.39
N VAL A 241 -5.93 8.58 40.10
CA VAL A 241 -5.94 7.22 39.53
C VAL A 241 -4.71 6.44 40.01
N ALA A 242 -3.52 7.07 40.03
CA ALA A 242 -2.30 6.45 40.56
C ALA A 242 -2.47 5.93 41.99
N ARG A 243 -3.14 6.71 42.86
CA ARG A 243 -3.35 6.35 44.27
C ARG A 243 -4.52 5.38 44.48
N GLN A 244 -5.60 5.52 43.73
CA GLN A 244 -6.86 4.81 43.99
C GLN A 244 -7.03 3.55 43.13
N ALA A 245 -6.59 3.59 41.87
CA ALA A 245 -6.80 2.51 40.90
C ALA A 245 -5.69 2.48 39.81
N PRO A 246 -4.42 2.21 40.20
CA PRO A 246 -3.27 2.33 39.29
C PRO A 246 -3.33 1.39 38.07
N HIS A 247 -4.10 0.30 38.13
CA HIS A 247 -4.31 -0.60 37.00
C HIS A 247 -4.99 0.08 35.79
N TRP A 248 -5.79 1.12 36.02
CA TRP A 248 -6.37 1.90 34.93
C TRP A 248 -5.32 2.75 34.20
N LEU A 249 -4.28 3.25 34.87
CA LEU A 249 -3.20 4.00 34.20
C LEU A 249 -2.55 3.18 33.10
N SER A 250 -2.22 1.93 33.42
CA SER A 250 -1.66 0.99 32.46
C SER A 250 -2.60 0.74 31.28
N SER A 251 -3.91 0.57 31.56
CA SER A 251 -4.93 0.37 30.52
C SER A 251 -5.10 1.57 29.58
N VAL A 252 -4.86 2.80 30.04
CA VAL A 252 -5.03 4.02 29.24
C VAL A 252 -3.70 4.58 28.72
N SER A 253 -2.59 3.93 29.04
CA SER A 253 -1.24 4.34 28.64
C SER A 253 -0.55 3.34 27.73
N SER A 254 -1.21 2.25 27.35
CA SER A 254 -0.64 1.27 26.42
C SER A 254 -0.31 1.91 25.05
N ALA A 255 0.89 1.63 24.55
CA ALA A 255 1.31 1.96 23.18
C ALA A 255 0.80 0.96 22.12
N SER A 256 -0.28 0.21 22.41
CA SER A 256 -0.91 -0.75 21.49
C SER A 256 -1.33 -0.22 20.11
N PRO A 257 -1.61 1.09 19.87
CA PRO A 257 -1.86 1.59 18.52
C PRO A 257 -0.71 1.37 17.53
N MET A 258 0.52 1.07 18.00
CA MET A 258 1.64 0.74 17.12
C MET A 258 1.36 -0.51 16.26
N TRP A 259 0.47 -1.40 16.69
CA TRP A 259 0.06 -2.56 15.90
C TRP A 259 -1.06 -2.20 14.94
N VAL A 260 -0.68 -1.48 13.89
CA VAL A 260 -1.61 -0.93 12.89
C VAL A 260 -2.17 -1.98 11.93
N ALA A 261 -1.68 -3.22 11.96
CA ALA A 261 -2.40 -4.35 11.35
C ALA A 261 -3.83 -4.48 11.90
N ASN A 262 -4.08 -3.98 13.12
CA ASN A 262 -5.41 -3.95 13.72
C ASN A 262 -6.09 -2.59 13.61
N ALA A 263 -5.50 -1.58 12.96
CA ALA A 263 -6.10 -0.24 12.91
C ALA A 263 -7.42 -0.23 12.10
N ALA A 264 -7.43 -0.94 10.97
CA ALA A 264 -8.56 -1.00 10.05
C ALA A 264 -8.48 -2.23 9.16
N THR A 265 -9.56 -2.51 8.43
CA THR A 265 -9.57 -3.43 7.28
C THR A 265 -9.62 -2.63 5.98
N ILE A 266 -8.79 -3.00 5.02
CA ILE A 266 -8.60 -2.27 3.76
C ILE A 266 -9.24 -3.03 2.60
N ALA A 267 -9.92 -2.31 1.72
CA ALA A 267 -10.32 -2.78 0.40
C ALA A 267 -9.74 -1.85 -0.67
N PRO A 268 -8.81 -2.35 -1.51
CA PRO A 268 -8.27 -1.59 -2.64
C PRO A 268 -9.37 -1.22 -3.64
N SER A 269 -9.23 -0.10 -4.34
CA SER A 269 -10.23 0.42 -5.29
C SER A 269 -10.72 -0.63 -6.28
N VAL A 270 -9.80 -1.46 -6.79
CA VAL A 270 -10.08 -2.53 -7.77
C VAL A 270 -10.97 -3.67 -7.26
N ASP A 271 -11.24 -3.74 -5.94
CA ASP A 271 -12.14 -4.72 -5.33
C ASP A 271 -13.50 -4.12 -4.93
N THR A 272 -13.66 -2.80 -5.07
CA THR A 272 -14.79 -2.06 -4.50
C THR A 272 -15.81 -1.68 -5.56
N LEU A 273 -17.08 -1.59 -5.16
CA LEU A 273 -18.18 -1.32 -6.09
C LEU A 273 -18.14 0.10 -6.69
N ASP A 274 -17.59 1.08 -5.98
CA ASP A 274 -17.50 2.48 -6.42
C ASP A 274 -16.10 2.89 -6.91
N GLY A 275 -15.14 1.96 -6.92
CA GLY A 275 -13.78 2.19 -7.38
C GLY A 275 -12.93 3.05 -6.44
N LYS A 276 -13.31 3.23 -5.16
CA LYS A 276 -12.53 3.96 -4.15
C LYS A 276 -11.76 3.03 -3.22
N VAL A 277 -10.69 3.52 -2.61
CA VAL A 277 -10.00 2.77 -1.56
C VAL A 277 -10.78 2.91 -0.25
N HIS A 278 -11.34 1.80 0.20
CA HIS A 278 -12.20 1.72 1.37
C HIS A 278 -11.47 1.20 2.61
N ARG A 279 -11.79 1.78 3.77
CA ARG A 279 -11.06 1.51 5.02
C ARG A 279 -12.02 1.60 6.20
N THR A 280 -12.32 0.48 6.84
CA THR A 280 -13.18 0.44 8.03
C THR A 280 -12.33 0.28 9.28
N VAL A 281 -12.40 1.26 10.20
CA VAL A 281 -11.68 1.22 11.48
C VAL A 281 -12.10 -0.01 12.29
N ALA A 282 -11.16 -0.72 12.89
CA ALA A 282 -11.50 -1.85 13.75
C ALA A 282 -11.90 -1.36 15.15
N ASN A 283 -12.93 -1.98 15.74
CA ASN A 283 -13.40 -1.56 17.05
C ASN A 283 -12.53 -2.07 18.21
N LEU A 284 -11.78 -3.16 18.00
CA LEU A 284 -10.89 -3.78 18.99
C LEU A 284 -11.58 -4.07 20.32
N ASN A 285 -12.87 -4.39 20.24
CA ASN A 285 -13.78 -4.45 21.38
C ASN A 285 -13.31 -5.43 22.46
N ASN A 286 -12.60 -6.49 22.09
CA ASN A 286 -12.22 -7.55 23.01
C ASN A 286 -11.31 -7.06 24.15
N LYS A 287 -10.44 -6.08 23.88
CA LYS A 287 -9.45 -5.57 24.84
C LYS A 287 -9.72 -4.11 25.12
N PHE A 288 -10.08 -3.79 26.36
CA PHE A 288 -10.42 -2.42 26.76
C PHE A 288 -9.35 -1.39 26.35
N HIS A 289 -8.07 -1.62 26.66
CA HIS A 289 -6.98 -0.71 26.29
C HIS A 289 -6.88 -0.46 24.77
N ARG A 290 -7.30 -1.44 23.96
CA ARG A 290 -7.33 -1.33 22.50
C ARG A 290 -8.63 -0.76 21.94
N SER A 291 -9.76 -0.97 22.60
CA SER A 291 -11.03 -0.39 22.16
C SER A 291 -11.03 1.14 22.24
N LEU A 292 -10.12 1.73 23.02
CA LEU A 292 -9.87 3.18 23.09
C LEU A 292 -9.18 3.74 21.83
N GLU A 293 -8.63 2.88 20.97
CA GLU A 293 -7.87 3.29 19.78
C GLU A 293 -8.80 3.88 18.71
N ALA A 294 -9.96 3.25 18.47
CA ALA A 294 -10.80 3.49 17.30
C ALA A 294 -11.10 4.97 16.98
N PRO A 295 -11.50 5.84 17.93
CA PRO A 295 -11.82 7.24 17.61
C PRO A 295 -10.60 8.05 17.12
N VAL A 296 -9.44 7.80 17.71
CA VAL A 296 -8.19 8.48 17.32
C VAL A 296 -7.65 7.88 16.02
N THR A 297 -7.72 6.55 15.88
CA THR A 297 -7.39 5.87 14.62
C THR A 297 -8.20 6.46 13.47
N GLU A 298 -9.52 6.62 13.61
CA GLU A 298 -10.36 7.23 12.58
C GLU A 298 -9.87 8.63 12.19
N SER A 299 -9.53 9.46 13.18
CA SER A 299 -9.02 10.82 12.94
C SER A 299 -7.68 10.79 12.18
N LEU A 300 -6.76 9.90 12.56
CA LEU A 300 -5.47 9.71 11.89
C LEU A 300 -5.65 9.20 10.46
N LEU A 301 -6.52 8.21 10.26
CA LEU A 301 -6.76 7.63 8.95
C LEU A 301 -7.40 8.65 7.99
N LYS A 302 -8.27 9.55 8.48
CA LYS A 302 -8.82 10.66 7.70
C LYS A 302 -7.77 11.73 7.38
N ALA A 303 -6.88 12.04 8.32
CA ALA A 303 -5.81 13.02 8.08
C ALA A 303 -4.76 12.53 7.06
N ILE A 304 -4.44 11.23 7.08
CA ILE A 304 -3.47 10.62 6.16
C ILE A 304 -4.06 10.41 4.77
N PHE A 305 -5.32 9.99 4.68
CA PHE A 305 -6.02 9.67 3.43
C PHE A 305 -7.17 10.66 3.24
N ASN A 306 -6.82 11.92 3.00
CA ASN A 306 -7.74 13.05 3.09
C ASN A 306 -8.45 13.40 1.78
N ASP A 307 -8.04 12.84 0.65
CA ASP A 307 -8.74 12.97 -0.63
C ASP A 307 -10.00 12.07 -0.65
N GLU A 308 -11.16 12.65 -0.32
CA GLU A 308 -12.44 11.93 -0.27
C GLU A 308 -12.94 11.44 -1.64
N GLU A 309 -12.37 11.93 -2.75
CA GLU A 309 -12.67 11.40 -4.08
C GLU A 309 -12.02 10.03 -4.29
N LYS A 310 -10.90 9.76 -3.59
CA LYS A 310 -10.13 8.51 -3.69
C LYS A 310 -10.33 7.58 -2.50
N PHE A 311 -10.57 8.13 -1.32
CA PHE A 311 -10.58 7.41 -0.06
C PHE A 311 -11.92 7.51 0.67
N SER A 312 -12.37 6.38 1.18
CA SER A 312 -13.57 6.28 2.02
C SER A 312 -13.20 5.66 3.37
N VAL A 313 -13.17 6.47 4.42
CA VAL A 313 -12.88 6.03 5.80
C VAL A 313 -14.19 5.85 6.57
N HIS A 314 -14.47 4.63 6.99
CA HIS A 314 -15.64 4.27 7.78
C HIS A 314 -15.30 4.14 9.26
N SER A 315 -16.19 4.65 10.10
CA SER A 315 -16.11 4.47 11.55
C SER A 315 -16.18 2.99 11.94
N ALA A 316 -15.68 2.70 13.14
CA ALA A 316 -15.68 1.34 13.65
C ALA A 316 -17.08 0.79 13.90
N LEU A 317 -17.20 -0.53 13.82
CA LEU A 317 -18.43 -1.24 14.17
C LEU A 317 -18.81 -0.99 15.65
N PRO A 318 -20.10 -1.12 16.02
CA PRO A 318 -20.55 -0.97 17.39
C PRO A 318 -19.72 -1.77 18.40
N GLN A 319 -19.40 -1.15 19.53
CA GLN A 319 -18.53 -1.70 20.58
C GLN A 319 -19.24 -2.77 21.42
N VAL A 320 -19.51 -3.93 20.81
CA VAL A 320 -20.14 -5.09 21.46
C VAL A 320 -19.45 -6.38 21.04
N ALA A 321 -19.43 -7.37 21.93
CA ALA A 321 -18.78 -8.65 21.66
C ALA A 321 -19.38 -9.39 20.43
N LEU A 322 -20.65 -9.16 20.07
CA LEU A 322 -21.23 -9.75 18.85
C LEU A 322 -20.50 -9.28 17.57
N LEU A 323 -19.95 -8.06 17.60
CA LEU A 323 -19.31 -7.41 16.46
C LEU A 323 -17.82 -7.16 16.75
N GLY A 324 -17.16 -8.08 17.45
CA GLY A 324 -15.72 -7.98 17.71
C GLY A 324 -14.92 -8.00 16.42
N ASP A 325 -14.19 -6.92 16.15
CA ASP A 325 -13.39 -6.72 14.95
C ASP A 325 -11.96 -6.30 15.30
N GLU A 326 -10.99 -7.00 14.73
CA GLU A 326 -9.55 -6.80 14.93
C GLU A 326 -8.83 -6.41 13.63
N GLY A 327 -9.57 -6.04 12.58
CA GLY A 327 -9.02 -5.40 11.39
C GLY A 327 -8.20 -6.32 10.49
N ALA A 328 -7.21 -5.73 9.81
CA ALA A 328 -6.40 -6.40 8.79
C ALA A 328 -5.55 -7.59 9.31
N ALA A 329 -5.33 -7.73 10.61
CA ALA A 329 -4.69 -8.92 11.19
C ALA A 329 -5.49 -10.22 10.94
N ASN A 330 -6.79 -10.10 10.65
CA ASN A 330 -7.66 -11.20 10.24
C ASN A 330 -8.10 -11.12 8.76
N HIS A 331 -7.43 -10.29 7.97
CA HIS A 331 -7.72 -10.10 6.56
C HIS A 331 -6.56 -10.56 5.68
N ASN A 332 -6.93 -11.10 4.52
CA ASN A 332 -6.03 -11.60 3.50
C ASN A 332 -6.53 -11.16 2.13
N ARG A 333 -5.61 -10.94 1.20
CA ARG A 333 -5.93 -10.63 -0.20
C ARG A 333 -5.03 -11.44 -1.12
N LEU A 334 -5.64 -12.24 -1.98
CA LEU A 334 -4.96 -13.16 -2.90
C LEU A 334 -5.32 -12.82 -4.34
N GLY A 335 -4.39 -12.92 -5.28
CA GLY A 335 -4.61 -12.57 -6.69
C GLY A 335 -3.32 -12.54 -7.50
N GLY A 336 -3.39 -11.99 -8.72
CA GLY A 336 -2.23 -11.69 -9.56
C GLY A 336 -1.54 -10.40 -9.12
N HIS A 337 -1.46 -9.42 -10.04
CA HIS A 337 -0.92 -8.10 -9.69
C HIS A 337 -1.83 -7.37 -8.67
N TYR A 338 -1.31 -6.33 -8.02
CA TYR A 338 -1.99 -5.76 -6.84
C TYR A 338 -3.16 -4.93 -7.33
N GLY A 339 -3.00 -4.29 -8.50
CA GLY A 339 -4.03 -3.54 -9.22
C GLY A 339 -5.00 -4.39 -10.02
N GLU A 340 -4.95 -5.72 -9.92
CA GLU A 340 -6.02 -6.58 -10.44
C GLU A 340 -7.07 -6.84 -9.35
N PRO A 341 -8.34 -7.08 -9.70
CA PRO A 341 -9.36 -7.54 -8.75
C PRO A 341 -8.89 -8.80 -8.01
N GLY A 342 -8.82 -8.71 -6.67
CA GLY A 342 -8.30 -9.76 -5.80
C GLY A 342 -9.41 -10.50 -5.05
N MET A 343 -9.10 -11.71 -4.58
CA MET A 343 -9.93 -12.48 -3.67
C MET A 343 -9.59 -12.11 -2.22
N GLN A 344 -10.54 -11.50 -1.51
CA GLN A 344 -10.41 -11.17 -0.10
C GLN A 344 -10.89 -12.32 0.79
N LEU A 345 -10.02 -12.75 1.70
CA LEU A 345 -10.30 -13.79 2.68
C LEU A 345 -10.36 -13.17 4.08
N PHE A 346 -11.56 -13.20 4.67
CA PHE A 346 -11.82 -12.78 6.04
C PHE A 346 -11.79 -13.99 6.97
N VAL A 347 -10.91 -13.96 7.95
CA VAL A 347 -10.76 -15.04 8.94
C VAL A 347 -11.46 -14.65 10.23
N TYR A 348 -12.20 -15.56 10.86
CA TYR A 348 -12.90 -15.28 12.12
C TYR A 348 -12.73 -16.42 13.12
N GLY A 349 -12.85 -16.12 14.42
CA GLY A 349 -12.71 -17.13 15.48
C GLY A 349 -14.03 -17.75 15.93
N ARG A 350 -15.15 -17.02 15.78
CA ARG A 350 -16.50 -17.48 16.17
C ARG A 350 -17.60 -16.82 15.34
N GLU A 351 -18.76 -17.45 15.34
CA GLU A 351 -20.00 -16.93 14.74
C GLU A 351 -21.20 -17.32 15.63
N LYS A 352 -22.29 -16.57 15.56
CA LYS A 352 -23.50 -16.86 16.33
C LYS A 352 -24.16 -18.13 15.80
N GLY A 353 -24.49 -19.06 16.71
CA GLY A 353 -25.15 -20.32 16.36
C GLY A 353 -24.20 -21.45 15.93
N ASN A 354 -22.88 -21.22 15.96
CA ASN A 354 -21.88 -22.26 15.78
C ASN A 354 -21.19 -22.56 17.12
N ASP A 355 -21.21 -23.82 17.53
CA ASP A 355 -20.60 -24.26 18.77
C ASP A 355 -19.09 -24.47 18.66
N THR A 356 -18.55 -24.58 17.45
CA THR A 356 -17.11 -24.64 17.18
C THR A 356 -16.51 -23.27 17.47
N ARG A 357 -15.81 -23.14 18.60
CA ARG A 357 -15.18 -21.92 19.06
C ARG A 357 -14.06 -22.28 20.05
N PRO A 358 -13.07 -21.41 20.26
CA PRO A 358 -12.04 -21.67 21.27
C PRO A 358 -12.64 -21.75 22.68
N SER A 359 -12.02 -22.55 23.53
CA SER A 359 -12.49 -22.90 24.87
C SER A 359 -11.67 -22.26 25.99
N ARG A 360 -10.42 -21.88 25.72
CA ARG A 360 -9.46 -21.31 26.66
C ARG A 360 -9.19 -19.84 26.40
N TYR A 361 -8.88 -19.46 25.17
CA TYR A 361 -8.57 -18.08 24.78
C TYR A 361 -9.70 -17.47 23.94
N PRO A 362 -9.98 -16.16 24.09
CA PRO A 362 -11.15 -15.57 23.45
C PRO A 362 -10.96 -15.43 21.94
N ALA A 363 -11.95 -15.89 21.15
CA ALA A 363 -12.10 -15.49 19.76
C ALA A 363 -12.51 -14.01 19.68
N ARG A 364 -11.54 -13.17 19.32
CA ARG A 364 -11.72 -11.71 19.24
C ARG A 364 -12.56 -11.30 18.04
N GLN A 365 -12.26 -11.88 16.87
CA GLN A 365 -12.98 -11.65 15.61
C GLN A 365 -14.27 -12.48 15.53
N THR A 366 -15.37 -11.84 15.15
CA THR A 366 -16.63 -12.51 14.80
C THR A 366 -16.87 -12.52 13.30
N ARG A 367 -17.57 -13.54 12.80
CA ARG A 367 -18.00 -13.56 11.40
C ARG A 367 -18.94 -12.40 11.09
N GLU A 368 -19.84 -12.06 12.01
CA GLU A 368 -20.79 -10.97 11.86
C GLU A 368 -20.09 -9.63 11.64
N ALA A 369 -18.98 -9.40 12.37
CA ALA A 369 -18.13 -8.25 12.15
C ALA A 369 -17.46 -8.28 10.78
N SER A 370 -16.83 -9.39 10.41
CA SER A 370 -16.18 -9.54 9.11
C SER A 370 -17.13 -9.31 7.93
N GLU A 371 -18.35 -9.83 8.00
CA GLU A 371 -19.39 -9.61 6.99
C GLU A 371 -19.86 -8.15 6.95
N ALA A 372 -19.96 -7.47 8.10
CA ALA A 372 -20.30 -6.06 8.16
C ALA A 372 -19.19 -5.18 7.56
N VAL A 373 -17.93 -5.48 7.84
CA VAL A 373 -16.78 -4.80 7.24
C VAL A 373 -16.75 -5.01 5.73
N ALA A 374 -16.98 -6.23 5.23
CA ALA A 374 -17.04 -6.49 3.79
C ALA A 374 -18.12 -5.63 3.08
N ARG A 375 -19.27 -5.42 3.74
CA ARG A 375 -20.33 -4.51 3.24
C ARG A 375 -19.91 -3.05 3.29
N LEU A 376 -19.39 -2.57 4.43
CA LEU A 376 -18.94 -1.18 4.60
C LEU A 376 -17.87 -0.83 3.57
N ASN A 377 -16.89 -1.73 3.40
CA ASN A 377 -15.83 -1.57 2.41
C ASN A 377 -16.28 -1.75 0.96
N GLN A 378 -17.57 -1.98 0.71
CA GLN A 378 -18.14 -2.17 -0.62
C GLN A 378 -17.41 -3.25 -1.43
N VAL A 379 -16.94 -4.32 -0.78
CA VAL A 379 -16.20 -5.37 -1.49
C VAL A 379 -17.18 -6.12 -2.38
N ASN A 380 -16.79 -6.32 -3.64
CA ASN A 380 -17.55 -7.11 -4.59
C ASN A 380 -17.86 -8.51 -3.98
N PRO A 381 -19.14 -8.93 -3.87
CA PRO A 381 -19.52 -10.19 -3.24
C PRO A 381 -18.88 -11.45 -3.87
N GLN A 382 -18.55 -11.40 -5.16
CA GLN A 382 -17.85 -12.50 -5.83
C GLN A 382 -16.37 -12.60 -5.41
N GLN A 383 -15.80 -11.54 -4.86
CA GLN A 383 -14.40 -11.44 -4.43
C GLN A 383 -14.20 -11.72 -2.93
N VAL A 384 -15.20 -12.24 -2.22
CA VAL A 384 -15.12 -12.46 -0.76
C VAL A 384 -15.23 -13.93 -0.39
N ILE A 385 -14.40 -14.36 0.55
CA ILE A 385 -14.47 -15.66 1.23
C ILE A 385 -14.38 -15.42 2.74
N PHE A 386 -15.20 -16.13 3.51
CA PHE A 386 -15.12 -16.16 4.97
C PHE A 386 -14.65 -17.54 5.43
N ALA A 387 -13.63 -17.60 6.28
CA ALA A 387 -13.12 -18.85 6.83
C ALA A 387 -12.96 -18.78 8.34
N GLN A 388 -13.32 -19.85 9.03
CA GLN A 388 -13.08 -19.95 10.46
C GLN A 388 -11.64 -20.39 10.74
N GLN A 389 -10.97 -19.66 11.61
CA GLN A 389 -9.71 -20.09 12.22
C GLN A 389 -9.94 -21.41 12.97
N ASN A 390 -8.96 -22.29 12.99
CA ASN A 390 -9.03 -23.48 13.83
C ASN A 390 -9.10 -23.05 15.32
N PRO A 391 -10.16 -23.41 16.08
CA PRO A 391 -10.27 -23.04 17.48
C PRO A 391 -9.11 -23.58 18.33
N ASP A 392 -8.54 -24.73 17.97
CA ASP A 392 -7.45 -25.35 18.71
C ASP A 392 -6.17 -24.50 18.70
N VAL A 393 -5.91 -23.78 17.60
CA VAL A 393 -4.72 -22.91 17.52
C VAL A 393 -4.94 -21.58 18.25
N ILE A 394 -6.19 -21.09 18.29
CA ILE A 394 -6.52 -19.92 19.12
C ILE A 394 -6.23 -20.23 20.59
N ASP A 395 -6.62 -21.42 21.06
CA ASP A 395 -6.37 -21.89 22.44
C ASP A 395 -4.87 -22.13 22.75
N GLN A 396 -4.01 -22.07 21.73
CA GLN A 396 -2.54 -22.14 21.83
C GLN A 396 -1.86 -20.77 21.64
N GLY A 397 -2.61 -19.67 21.59
CA GLY A 397 -2.06 -18.30 21.54
C GLY A 397 -2.15 -17.62 20.18
N VAL A 398 -2.78 -18.22 19.18
CA VAL A 398 -3.08 -17.58 17.88
C VAL A 398 -4.30 -16.67 18.02
N PHE A 399 -4.13 -15.50 18.62
CA PHE A 399 -5.23 -14.57 18.87
C PHE A 399 -5.68 -13.80 17.61
N HIS A 400 -4.87 -13.79 16.56
CA HIS A 400 -5.14 -13.24 15.22
C HIS A 400 -4.59 -14.17 14.13
N ASN A 401 -5.18 -14.13 12.94
CA ASN A 401 -4.77 -14.96 11.81
C ASN A 401 -3.31 -14.70 11.38
N ASP A 402 -2.86 -13.45 11.43
CA ASP A 402 -1.47 -13.08 11.12
C ASP A 402 -0.42 -13.67 12.07
N VAL A 403 -0.80 -14.46 13.07
CA VAL A 403 0.12 -15.25 13.91
C VAL A 403 0.30 -16.68 13.35
N ILE A 404 -0.52 -17.12 12.40
CA ILE A 404 -0.51 -18.49 11.86
C ILE A 404 -0.61 -18.60 10.33
N ALA A 405 -0.94 -17.49 9.65
CA ALA A 405 -0.99 -17.43 8.20
C ALA A 405 -0.76 -16.00 7.67
N VAL A 406 -0.08 -15.89 6.53
CA VAL A 406 0.11 -14.64 5.79
C VAL A 406 -0.08 -14.88 4.29
N SER A 407 -0.78 -13.95 3.63
CA SER A 407 -0.99 -13.96 2.18
C SER A 407 -0.20 -12.86 1.49
N ASN A 408 0.23 -13.12 0.26
CA ASN A 408 0.72 -12.11 -0.67
C ASN A 408 0.58 -12.63 -2.11
N ARG A 409 0.03 -11.81 -3.01
CA ARG A 409 -0.22 -12.21 -4.42
C ARG A 409 -0.96 -13.55 -4.48
N GLN A 410 -0.46 -14.52 -5.22
CA GLN A 410 -1.00 -15.86 -5.37
C GLN A 410 -0.64 -16.80 -4.21
N VAL A 411 0.24 -16.38 -3.28
CA VAL A 411 0.77 -17.22 -2.21
C VAL A 411 -0.01 -17.05 -0.91
N LEU A 412 -0.41 -18.17 -0.30
CA LEU A 412 -0.82 -18.25 1.10
C LEU A 412 0.19 -19.11 1.86
N PHE A 413 1.00 -18.48 2.71
CA PHE A 413 1.93 -19.15 3.60
C PHE A 413 1.26 -19.35 4.96
N CYS A 414 0.94 -20.59 5.32
CA CYS A 414 0.17 -20.89 6.53
C CYS A 414 0.60 -22.19 7.21
N HIS A 415 0.31 -22.30 8.50
CA HIS A 415 0.46 -23.56 9.21
C HIS A 415 -0.59 -24.59 8.75
N GLN A 416 -0.27 -25.88 8.78
CA GLN A 416 -1.22 -26.94 8.38
C GLN A 416 -2.48 -27.01 9.26
N GLN A 417 -2.42 -26.43 10.47
CA GLN A 417 -3.51 -26.38 11.45
C GLN A 417 -4.20 -25.02 11.50
N ALA A 418 -3.91 -24.09 10.56
CA ALA A 418 -4.42 -22.73 10.64
C ALA A 418 -5.96 -22.68 10.63
N PHE A 419 -6.63 -23.38 9.72
CA PHE A 419 -8.08 -23.21 9.50
C PHE A 419 -8.89 -24.47 9.88
N ALA A 420 -10.10 -24.30 10.39
CA ALA A 420 -10.95 -25.42 10.83
C ALA A 420 -11.33 -26.39 9.69
N ARG A 421 -11.44 -25.86 8.46
CA ARG A 421 -11.77 -26.60 7.22
C ARG A 421 -10.73 -26.34 6.14
N GLN A 422 -9.45 -26.47 6.52
CA GLN A 422 -8.32 -26.04 5.69
C GLN A 422 -8.31 -26.66 4.30
N SER A 423 -8.50 -27.98 4.18
CA SER A 423 -8.52 -28.65 2.86
C SER A 423 -9.61 -28.07 1.93
N GLN A 424 -10.81 -27.81 2.46
CA GLN A 424 -11.90 -27.19 1.69
C GLN A 424 -11.59 -25.74 1.32
N LEU A 425 -11.00 -24.97 2.24
CA LEU A 425 -10.59 -23.58 1.98
C LEU A 425 -9.54 -23.52 0.86
N LEU A 426 -8.49 -24.33 0.95
CA LEU A 426 -7.41 -24.34 -0.03
C LEU A 426 -7.89 -24.85 -1.40
N ALA A 427 -8.80 -25.81 -1.44
CA ALA A 427 -9.45 -26.24 -2.68
C ALA A 427 -10.29 -25.12 -3.31
N ASN A 428 -11.06 -24.38 -2.50
CA ASN A 428 -11.83 -23.22 -2.96
C ASN A 428 -10.92 -22.11 -3.50
N LEU A 429 -9.82 -21.78 -2.80
CA LEU A 429 -8.85 -20.80 -3.26
C LEU A 429 -8.17 -21.22 -4.56
N ARG A 430 -7.75 -22.50 -4.69
CA ARG A 430 -7.22 -23.05 -5.95
C ARG A 430 -8.18 -22.90 -7.13
N ALA A 431 -9.48 -23.02 -6.88
CA ALA A 431 -10.50 -22.90 -7.93
C ALA A 431 -10.83 -21.45 -8.31
N ARG A 432 -10.58 -20.47 -7.42
CA ARG A 432 -11.01 -19.07 -7.60
C ARG A 432 -9.86 -18.07 -7.78
N VAL A 433 -8.63 -18.46 -7.50
CA VAL A 433 -7.44 -17.61 -7.63
C VAL A 433 -6.47 -18.28 -8.61
N ASN A 434 -6.28 -17.65 -9.77
CA ASN A 434 -5.38 -18.16 -10.79
C ASN A 434 -3.93 -18.20 -10.27
N GLY A 435 -3.24 -19.32 -10.50
CA GLY A 435 -1.87 -19.51 -10.04
C GLY A 435 -1.71 -19.65 -8.51
N PHE A 436 -2.81 -19.85 -7.77
CA PHE A 436 -2.75 -19.96 -6.32
C PHE A 436 -1.80 -21.05 -5.83
N MET A 437 -0.93 -20.68 -4.89
CA MET A 437 0.04 -21.55 -4.26
C MET A 437 -0.14 -21.50 -2.74
N ALA A 438 -0.51 -22.64 -2.15
CA ALA A 438 -0.51 -22.81 -0.71
C ALA A 438 0.85 -23.38 -0.28
N ILE A 439 1.54 -22.68 0.62
CA ILE A 439 2.73 -23.17 1.30
C ILE A 439 2.30 -23.55 2.72
N GLU A 440 1.99 -24.83 2.91
CA GLU A 440 1.51 -25.38 4.18
C GLU A 440 2.68 -25.90 5.01
N VAL A 441 2.89 -25.33 6.21
CA VAL A 441 3.94 -25.80 7.14
C VAL A 441 3.40 -26.94 7.99
N PRO A 442 3.98 -28.15 7.89
CA PRO A 442 3.53 -29.28 8.70
C PRO A 442 4.00 -29.13 10.16
N ALA A 443 3.16 -29.55 11.09
CA ALA A 443 3.42 -29.56 12.53
C ALA A 443 4.63 -30.45 12.91
N THR A 444 5.02 -31.37 12.02
CA THR A 444 6.24 -32.19 12.16
C THR A 444 7.52 -31.41 11.93
N GLN A 445 7.48 -30.27 11.24
CA GLN A 445 8.64 -29.38 11.02
C GLN A 445 8.61 -28.17 11.96
N VAL A 446 7.45 -27.55 12.13
CA VAL A 446 7.25 -26.40 13.04
C VAL A 446 5.97 -26.62 13.81
N SER A 447 6.02 -26.77 15.13
CA SER A 447 4.80 -26.92 15.93
C SER A 447 4.04 -25.59 16.06
N VAL A 448 2.77 -25.63 16.45
CA VAL A 448 1.99 -24.40 16.74
C VAL A 448 2.65 -23.57 17.86
N SER A 449 3.22 -24.23 18.87
CA SER A 449 3.98 -23.56 19.94
C SER A 449 5.20 -22.81 19.39
N ASP A 450 5.93 -23.42 18.46
CA ASP A 450 7.10 -22.77 17.84
C ASP A 450 6.67 -21.62 16.93
N ALA A 451 5.58 -21.79 16.18
CA ALA A 451 4.99 -20.73 15.38
C ALA A 451 4.59 -19.51 16.24
N VAL A 452 3.94 -19.73 17.39
CA VAL A 452 3.53 -18.68 18.33
C VAL A 452 4.71 -18.06 19.06
N SER A 453 5.76 -18.81 19.40
CA SER A 453 6.92 -18.26 20.11
C SER A 453 7.88 -17.50 19.20
N THR A 454 8.03 -17.93 17.95
CA THR A 454 8.95 -17.32 16.97
C THR A 454 8.30 -16.27 16.08
N TYR A 455 6.96 -16.24 16.00
CA TYR A 455 6.19 -15.35 15.12
C TYR A 455 6.52 -15.55 13.62
N LEU A 456 6.85 -16.78 13.22
CA LEU A 456 7.14 -17.15 11.82
C LEU A 456 6.10 -16.61 10.83
N PHE A 457 4.81 -16.77 11.14
CA PHE A 457 3.72 -16.33 10.27
C PHE A 457 3.33 -14.87 10.45
N ASN A 458 3.85 -14.20 11.49
CA ASN A 458 3.75 -12.75 11.63
C ASN A 458 4.84 -12.01 10.84
N SER A 459 5.28 -12.63 9.75
CA SER A 459 6.22 -12.09 8.79
C SER A 459 5.53 -11.23 7.75
N GLN A 460 6.27 -10.33 7.11
CA GLN A 460 5.80 -9.70 5.87
C GLN A 460 6.27 -10.56 4.70
N LEU A 461 5.35 -10.96 3.83
CA LEU A 461 5.66 -11.59 2.56
C LEU A 461 5.57 -10.50 1.47
N LEU A 462 6.71 -10.02 0.99
CA LEU A 462 6.79 -8.87 0.08
C LEU A 462 7.15 -9.34 -1.33
N SER A 463 6.58 -8.71 -2.37
CA SER A 463 6.91 -8.99 -3.77
C SER A 463 7.99 -8.06 -4.31
N ARG A 464 8.97 -8.61 -5.03
CA ARG A 464 9.93 -7.87 -5.85
C ARG A 464 9.42 -7.69 -7.27
N ASP A 465 10.08 -6.81 -8.01
CA ASP A 465 9.74 -6.47 -9.40
C ASP A 465 9.85 -7.67 -10.36
N ASP A 466 10.72 -8.64 -10.06
CA ASP A 466 10.89 -9.87 -10.83
C ASP A 466 9.85 -10.96 -10.49
N GLY A 467 8.92 -10.67 -9.56
CA GLY A 467 7.88 -11.59 -9.10
C GLY A 467 8.31 -12.52 -7.96
N SER A 468 9.59 -12.54 -7.61
CA SER A 468 10.08 -13.25 -6.42
C SER A 468 9.58 -12.58 -5.13
N MET A 469 9.66 -13.31 -4.02
CA MET A 469 9.21 -12.84 -2.72
C MET A 469 10.31 -12.86 -1.66
N MET A 470 10.22 -11.92 -0.74
CA MET A 470 11.07 -11.81 0.45
C MET A 470 10.22 -12.00 1.71
N LEU A 471 10.68 -12.85 2.62
CA LEU A 471 10.10 -12.99 3.96
C LEU A 471 10.83 -12.07 4.96
N VAL A 472 10.09 -11.14 5.55
CA VAL A 472 10.56 -10.27 6.64
C VAL A 472 10.20 -10.89 7.98
N LEU A 473 11.19 -11.28 8.76
CA LEU A 473 11.05 -12.11 9.95
C LEU A 473 11.57 -11.38 11.20
N PRO A 474 11.01 -11.67 12.39
CA PRO A 474 11.61 -11.23 13.65
C PRO A 474 12.86 -12.07 13.97
N GLN A 475 13.73 -11.53 14.82
CA GLN A 475 15.00 -12.13 15.25
C GLN A 475 14.82 -13.53 15.87
N GLU A 476 13.71 -13.77 16.57
CA GLU A 476 13.36 -15.03 17.22
C GLU A 476 13.27 -16.21 16.23
N CYS A 477 12.88 -15.95 14.97
CA CYS A 477 12.88 -16.97 13.92
C CYS A 477 14.28 -17.49 13.60
N ARG A 478 15.30 -16.62 13.69
CA ARG A 478 16.69 -16.98 13.43
C ARG A 478 17.35 -17.66 14.64
N GLU A 479 16.93 -17.29 15.84
CA GLU A 479 17.46 -17.85 17.09
C GLU A 479 16.91 -19.24 17.38
N HIS A 480 15.72 -19.57 16.86
CA HIS A 480 15.12 -20.88 16.99
C HIS A 480 15.60 -21.84 15.90
N ALA A 481 16.44 -22.81 16.26
CA ALA A 481 17.10 -23.73 15.33
C ALA A 481 16.13 -24.48 14.38
N GLY A 482 15.01 -25.01 14.89
CA GLY A 482 14.02 -25.75 14.07
C GLY A 482 13.36 -24.87 13.01
N VAL A 483 12.79 -23.74 13.43
CA VAL A 483 12.20 -22.73 12.54
C VAL A 483 13.21 -22.18 11.53
N TRP A 484 14.44 -21.86 11.94
CA TRP A 484 15.45 -21.37 11.00
C TRP A 484 15.87 -22.43 9.97
N CYS A 485 15.99 -23.71 10.39
CA CYS A 485 16.22 -24.81 9.45
C CYS A 485 15.10 -24.92 8.42
N TYR A 486 13.84 -24.95 8.89
CA TYR A 486 12.67 -24.97 8.03
C TYR A 486 12.64 -23.79 7.03
N LEU A 487 12.94 -22.58 7.51
CA LEU A 487 13.00 -21.39 6.66
C LEU A 487 14.07 -21.47 5.57
N ASN A 488 15.23 -22.08 5.85
CA ASN A 488 16.27 -22.27 4.84
C ASN A 488 15.91 -23.40 3.86
N GLU A 489 15.21 -24.44 4.30
CA GLU A 489 14.62 -25.45 3.42
C GLU A 489 13.57 -24.80 2.49
N LEU A 490 12.70 -23.94 3.04
CA LEU A 490 11.72 -23.18 2.29
C LEU A 490 12.39 -22.24 1.27
N LEU A 491 13.46 -21.56 1.66
CA LEU A 491 14.24 -20.68 0.78
C LEU A 491 14.89 -21.44 -0.38
N ALA A 492 15.33 -22.68 -0.16
CA ALA A 492 15.96 -23.53 -1.17
C ALA A 492 14.94 -24.31 -2.04
N ALA A 493 13.70 -24.42 -1.60
CA ALA A 493 12.64 -25.13 -2.31
C ALA A 493 12.13 -24.34 -3.53
N ASP A 494 11.52 -25.03 -4.49
CA ASP A 494 10.94 -24.42 -5.68
C ASP A 494 9.62 -23.70 -5.36
N ASN A 495 9.73 -22.43 -4.97
CA ASN A 495 8.61 -21.55 -4.66
C ASN A 495 9.02 -20.07 -4.80
N PRO A 496 8.08 -19.11 -4.72
CA PRO A 496 8.40 -17.69 -4.90
C PRO A 496 9.34 -17.09 -3.85
N ILE A 497 9.50 -17.68 -2.66
CA ILE A 497 10.30 -17.10 -1.57
C ILE A 497 11.79 -17.33 -1.88
N SER A 498 12.51 -16.24 -2.16
CA SER A 498 13.91 -16.26 -2.58
C SER A 498 14.84 -15.46 -1.66
N GLU A 499 14.29 -14.76 -0.66
CA GLU A 499 15.09 -14.03 0.32
C GLU A 499 14.45 -14.06 1.71
N LEU A 500 15.30 -14.19 2.74
CA LEU A 500 14.93 -14.03 4.14
C LEU A 500 15.61 -12.77 4.70
N LYS A 501 14.82 -11.85 5.25
CA LYS A 501 15.30 -10.63 5.89
C LYS A 501 14.87 -10.61 7.36
N VAL A 502 15.83 -10.56 8.27
CA VAL A 502 15.57 -10.60 9.72
C VAL A 502 15.75 -9.21 10.33
N PHE A 503 14.84 -8.82 11.23
CA PHE A 503 14.93 -7.59 12.01
C PHE A 503 14.83 -7.86 13.50
N ASP A 504 15.60 -7.11 14.27
CA ASP A 504 15.46 -7.05 15.72
C ASP A 504 14.28 -6.13 16.09
N LEU A 505 13.19 -6.74 16.55
CA LEU A 505 11.96 -6.08 17.00
C LEU A 505 11.60 -6.50 18.43
N ARG A 506 12.60 -6.84 19.25
CA ARG A 506 12.43 -7.43 20.59
C ARG A 506 11.44 -6.66 21.47
N GLU A 507 11.42 -5.32 21.41
CA GLU A 507 10.51 -4.53 22.25
C GLU A 507 9.04 -4.75 21.88
N SER A 508 8.73 -4.85 20.57
CA SER A 508 7.38 -5.16 20.09
C SER A 508 7.04 -6.64 20.29
N MET A 509 8.00 -7.53 20.02
CA MET A 509 7.85 -8.98 20.21
C MET A 509 7.56 -9.36 21.66
N ALA A 510 8.15 -8.68 22.63
CA ALA A 510 7.88 -8.89 24.06
C ALA A 510 6.41 -8.65 24.44
N ASN A 511 5.70 -7.77 23.72
CA ASN A 511 4.26 -7.58 23.87
C ASN A 511 3.41 -8.39 22.86
N GLY A 512 4.04 -9.22 22.03
CA GLY A 512 3.37 -10.08 21.06
C GLY A 512 2.97 -9.38 19.77
N GLY A 513 3.86 -8.56 19.21
CA GLY A 513 3.72 -8.07 17.83
C GLY A 513 5.02 -8.17 17.06
N GLY A 514 5.01 -8.92 15.97
CA GLY A 514 6.14 -9.06 15.05
C GLY A 514 6.10 -8.07 13.89
N PRO A 515 6.86 -8.33 12.81
CA PRO A 515 6.94 -7.47 11.63
C PRO A 515 5.57 -7.14 11.02
N ALA A 516 4.67 -8.11 10.90
CA ALA A 516 3.36 -7.93 10.29
C ALA A 516 2.39 -7.16 11.19
N CYS A 517 2.40 -7.38 12.51
CA CYS A 517 1.53 -6.62 13.42
C CYS A 517 1.78 -5.12 13.35
N LEU A 518 3.04 -4.71 13.16
CA LEU A 518 3.46 -3.31 13.08
C LEU A 518 3.03 -2.60 11.79
N ARG A 519 2.45 -3.29 10.79
CA ARG A 519 2.18 -2.72 9.47
C ARG A 519 0.79 -3.01 8.94
N LEU A 520 0.21 -2.01 8.29
CA LEU A 520 -1.06 -2.05 7.57
C LEU A 520 -0.76 -2.00 6.06
N ARG A 521 -1.21 -3.03 5.34
CA ARG A 521 -1.03 -3.11 3.89
C ARG A 521 -2.14 -2.33 3.18
N VAL A 522 -1.76 -1.39 2.33
CA VAL A 522 -2.70 -0.59 1.55
C VAL A 522 -2.26 -0.63 0.09
N VAL A 523 -3.00 -1.36 -0.75
CA VAL A 523 -2.77 -1.32 -2.20
C VAL A 523 -3.33 -0.03 -2.75
N LEU A 524 -2.50 0.72 -3.45
CA LEU A 524 -2.81 2.03 -4.01
C LEU A 524 -2.30 2.12 -5.44
N THR A 525 -3.12 2.64 -6.36
CA THR A 525 -2.70 3.08 -7.70
C THR A 525 -1.72 4.25 -7.59
N GLU A 526 -1.04 4.59 -8.68
CA GLU A 526 -0.14 5.75 -8.71
C GLU A 526 -0.86 7.06 -8.35
N GLU A 527 -2.09 7.23 -8.83
CA GLU A 527 -2.91 8.40 -8.53
C GLU A 527 -3.33 8.44 -7.07
N GLU A 528 -3.77 7.32 -6.50
CA GLU A 528 -4.12 7.22 -5.08
C GLU A 528 -2.88 7.43 -4.20
N ARG A 529 -1.71 6.89 -4.56
CA ARG A 529 -0.46 7.14 -3.82
C ARG A 529 -0.11 8.62 -3.75
N ARG A 530 -0.31 9.37 -4.85
CA ARG A 530 -0.11 10.83 -4.86
C ARG A 530 -1.12 11.59 -4.00
N ALA A 531 -2.30 11.02 -3.76
CA ALA A 531 -3.35 11.60 -2.94
C ALA A 531 -3.19 11.31 -1.43
N VAL A 532 -2.32 10.36 -1.04
CA VAL A 532 -1.92 10.18 0.36
C VAL A 532 -1.18 11.42 0.84
N ASN A 533 -1.38 11.81 2.11
CA ASN A 533 -0.60 12.87 2.74
C ASN A 533 0.92 12.60 2.57
N PRO A 534 1.64 13.42 1.80
CA PRO A 534 3.03 13.12 1.45
C PRO A 534 3.96 13.20 2.67
N ALA A 535 3.56 13.90 3.74
CA ALA A 535 4.37 14.06 4.94
C ALA A 535 4.56 12.76 5.75
N VAL A 536 3.77 11.71 5.47
CA VAL A 536 3.92 10.41 6.14
C VAL A 536 4.67 9.36 5.31
N MET A 537 5.05 9.68 4.07
CA MET A 537 5.77 8.75 3.20
C MET A 537 7.24 8.66 3.62
N MET A 538 7.73 7.44 3.85
CA MET A 538 9.08 7.21 4.36
C MET A 538 10.15 7.61 3.34
N ASN A 539 11.13 8.39 3.78
CA ASN A 539 12.31 8.82 3.04
C ASN A 539 13.40 9.24 4.04
N ASP A 540 14.58 9.65 3.55
CA ASP A 540 15.69 10.07 4.41
C ASP A 540 15.32 11.24 5.33
N THR A 541 14.61 12.24 4.81
CA THR A 541 14.20 13.42 5.59
C THR A 541 13.28 13.02 6.74
N LEU A 542 12.23 12.26 6.46
CA LEU A 542 11.28 11.82 7.49
C LEU A 542 11.95 10.87 8.48
N PHE A 543 12.79 9.94 8.02
CA PHE A 543 13.50 9.03 8.89
C PHE A 543 14.40 9.76 9.89
N ASN A 544 15.18 10.74 9.42
CA ASN A 544 16.05 11.53 10.31
C ASN A 544 15.21 12.37 11.28
N ALA A 545 14.17 13.05 10.80
CA ALA A 545 13.30 13.86 11.64
C ALA A 545 12.59 13.03 12.74
N LEU A 546 12.14 11.81 12.43
CA LEU A 546 11.52 10.93 13.42
C LEU A 546 12.53 10.36 14.42
N ASN A 547 13.77 10.10 14.01
CA ASN A 547 14.83 9.71 14.95
C ASN A 547 15.19 10.85 15.91
N ASP A 548 15.36 12.08 15.39
CA ASP A 548 15.64 13.26 16.21
C ASP A 548 14.48 13.56 17.19
N TRP A 549 13.24 13.45 16.71
CA TRP A 549 12.05 13.55 17.56
C TRP A 549 12.03 12.47 18.64
N GLY A 550 12.35 11.22 18.27
CA GLY A 550 12.48 10.11 19.22
C GLY A 550 13.55 10.35 20.28
N ASP A 551 14.74 10.81 19.88
CA ASP A 551 15.85 11.09 20.80
C ASP A 551 15.55 12.26 21.75
N ARG A 552 14.74 13.24 21.31
CA ARG A 552 14.31 14.36 22.14
C ARG A 552 13.30 13.97 23.22
N TYR A 553 12.32 13.12 22.90
CA TYR A 553 11.15 12.92 23.77
C TYR A 553 11.06 11.54 24.43
N TYR A 554 11.69 10.50 23.88
CA TYR A 554 11.49 9.13 24.38
C TYR A 554 12.44 8.83 25.52
N ARG A 555 11.92 8.21 26.58
CA ARG A 555 12.74 7.63 27.64
C ARG A 555 13.40 6.34 27.13
N ASP A 556 14.60 6.04 27.64
CA ASP A 556 15.31 4.77 27.42
C ASP A 556 14.92 3.69 28.43
N ARG A 557 14.09 4.05 29.41
CA ARG A 557 13.57 3.18 30.45
C ARG A 557 12.17 3.63 30.86
N LEU A 558 11.21 2.72 30.86
CA LEU A 558 9.85 2.97 31.36
C LEU A 558 9.26 1.74 32.06
N THR A 559 8.58 1.99 33.17
CA THR A 559 7.85 1.00 33.98
C THR A 559 6.41 1.46 34.24
N ASP A 560 5.56 0.57 34.72
CA ASP A 560 4.17 0.90 35.08
C ASP A 560 4.07 2.00 36.14
N ALA A 561 5.08 2.16 37.01
CA ALA A 561 5.10 3.21 38.03
C ALA A 561 5.31 4.60 37.44
N ASP A 562 6.07 4.70 36.35
CA ASP A 562 6.38 5.96 35.67
C ASP A 562 5.14 6.54 34.96
N LEU A 563 4.11 5.72 34.72
CA LEU A 563 2.85 6.17 34.12
C LEU A 563 2.08 7.17 34.98
N ALA A 564 2.40 7.27 36.27
CA ALA A 564 1.83 8.25 37.18
C ALA A 564 2.58 9.59 37.19
N ASP A 565 3.72 9.69 36.49
CA ASP A 565 4.57 10.88 36.44
C ASP A 565 3.90 11.98 35.59
N PRO A 566 3.54 13.15 36.18
CA PRO A 566 3.00 14.27 35.40
C PRO A 566 3.97 14.79 34.34
N GLN A 567 5.28 14.60 34.52
CA GLN A 567 6.27 14.97 33.51
C GLN A 567 6.13 14.11 32.25
N LEU A 568 5.88 12.80 32.38
CA LEU A 568 5.64 11.91 31.23
C LEU A 568 4.41 12.36 30.42
N LEU A 569 3.35 12.80 31.11
CA LEU A 569 2.16 13.36 30.46
C LEU A 569 2.51 14.63 29.66
N ARG A 570 3.26 15.56 30.25
CA ARG A 570 3.67 16.81 29.57
C ARG A 570 4.57 16.54 28.37
N GLU A 571 5.56 15.66 28.54
CA GLU A 571 6.46 15.19 27.46
C GLU A 571 5.67 14.60 26.30
N GLY A 572 4.71 13.71 26.60
CA GLY A 572 3.86 13.08 25.58
C GLY A 572 2.98 14.07 24.82
N ARG A 573 2.41 15.07 25.50
CA ARG A 573 1.57 16.11 24.88
C ARG A 573 2.37 17.00 23.94
N GLU A 574 3.51 17.53 24.40
CA GLU A 574 4.41 18.34 23.55
C GLU A 574 4.93 17.53 22.35
N ALA A 575 5.33 16.28 22.59
CA ALA A 575 5.85 15.41 21.54
C ALA A 575 4.81 15.18 20.43
N LEU A 576 3.55 14.91 20.79
CA LEU A 576 2.46 14.71 19.82
C LEU A 576 2.06 16.00 19.09
N ASP A 577 2.13 17.15 19.76
CA ASP A 577 1.94 18.45 19.11
C ASP A 577 2.97 18.67 18.00
N VAL A 578 4.26 18.49 18.33
CA VAL A 578 5.35 18.61 17.36
C VAL A 578 5.22 17.57 16.24
N LEU A 579 4.85 16.34 16.57
CA LEU A 579 4.68 15.28 15.58
C LEU A 579 3.53 15.56 14.62
N SER A 580 2.41 16.09 15.10
CA SER A 580 1.26 16.45 14.26
C SER A 580 1.60 17.54 13.25
N GLN A 581 2.52 18.46 13.59
CA GLN A 581 3.05 19.46 12.67
C GLN A 581 4.03 18.84 11.67
N LEU A 582 4.96 18.00 12.14
CA LEU A 582 5.93 17.29 11.30
C LEU A 582 5.25 16.46 10.21
N LEU A 583 4.17 15.76 10.57
CA LEU A 583 3.41 14.89 9.67
C LEU A 583 2.23 15.60 8.98
N ASN A 584 2.10 16.92 9.16
CA ASN A 584 1.03 17.73 8.57
C ASN A 584 -0.38 17.15 8.78
N LEU A 585 -0.73 16.84 10.03
CA LEU A 585 -2.00 16.19 10.40
C LEU A 585 -3.03 17.16 11.00
N GLY A 586 -2.61 18.39 11.33
CA GLY A 586 -3.43 19.35 12.07
C GLY A 586 -3.73 18.89 13.51
N SER A 587 -4.79 19.44 14.12
CA SER A 587 -5.24 19.11 15.49
C SER A 587 -6.00 17.78 15.55
N VAL A 588 -5.30 16.71 15.18
CA VAL A 588 -5.89 15.37 15.05
C VAL A 588 -6.16 14.70 16.40
N TYR A 589 -5.40 15.04 17.44
CA TYR A 589 -5.52 14.45 18.77
C TYR A 589 -6.55 15.16 19.65
N PRO A 590 -7.25 14.45 20.56
CA PRO A 590 -8.27 15.05 21.42
C PRO A 590 -7.75 16.23 22.26
N PHE A 591 -6.57 16.13 22.87
CA PHE A 591 -6.01 17.22 23.69
C PHE A 591 -5.74 18.52 22.91
N GLN A 592 -5.63 18.46 21.58
CA GLN A 592 -5.35 19.62 20.71
C GLN A 592 -6.62 20.40 20.33
N ARG A 593 -7.81 19.83 20.58
CA ARG A 593 -9.09 20.43 20.22
C ARG A 593 -9.57 21.32 21.37
N GLU A 594 -10.14 22.50 21.05
CA GLU A 594 -10.58 23.48 22.04
C GLU A 594 -11.52 22.85 23.08
N GLY A 595 -11.18 22.95 24.38
CA GLY A 595 -11.88 22.35 25.51
C GLY A 595 -11.08 21.33 26.33
N GLY A 596 -9.86 20.95 25.91
CA GLY A 596 -8.97 20.02 26.63
C GLY A 596 -8.12 20.64 27.75
N GLY A 597 -8.05 21.97 27.82
CA GLY A 597 -7.34 22.72 28.86
C GLY A 597 -8.24 23.79 29.46
N ASN A 598 -8.46 23.73 30.77
CA ASN A 598 -9.28 24.62 31.60
C ASN A 598 -10.80 24.44 31.50
N GLY A 599 -11.30 23.53 32.32
CA GLY A 599 -12.66 23.50 32.87
C GLY A 599 -12.60 23.00 34.32
#